data_AF-A0A432HYZ8-F1
#
_entry.id   AF-A0A432HYZ8-F1
#
_cell.length_a   1.000
_cell.length_b   1.000
_cell.length_c   1.000
_cell.angle_alpha   90.00
_cell.angle_beta   90.00
_cell.angle_gamma   90.00
#
_symmetry.space_group_name_H-M   'P 1'
#
loop_
_entity.id
_entity.type
_entity.pdbx_description
1 polymer ?
#
loop_
_entity_poly.entity_id
_entity_poly.type
_entity_poly.pdbx_seq_one_letter_code
_entity_poly.pdbx_strand_id
1 'polypeptide(L)'
;MSDDIPKWPRVKELLDGIMDRWERKMNRKGYPGFHDFHWDSPEHLSNDESMSMKFIEPGQPAEDTALIISLRRGLGSIPKMPMGGPFLKADEIDEIARWIDAGMPE
;
A
#
# COMPACT_ATOMS: atom_id res chain seq x y z
N MET A 1 25.61 -1.95 -7.51
CA MET A 1 24.93 -1.29 -6.38
C MET A 1 24.17 -2.41 -5.70
N SER A 2 24.42 -2.68 -4.42
CA SER A 2 23.57 -3.61 -3.69
C SER A 2 22.25 -2.89 -3.49
N ASP A 3 21.28 -3.12 -4.36
CA ASP A 3 19.90 -2.71 -4.13
C ASP A 3 19.43 -3.46 -2.89
N ASP A 4 19.49 -2.78 -1.75
CA ASP A 4 18.93 -3.30 -0.51
C ASP A 4 17.42 -3.41 -0.71
N ILE A 5 16.96 -4.65 -0.88
CA ILE A 5 15.55 -4.93 -1.06
C ILE A 5 14.86 -4.54 0.25
N PRO A 6 13.89 -3.59 0.24
CA PRO A 6 13.19 -3.20 1.44
C PRO A 6 12.55 -4.42 2.10
N LYS A 7 12.48 -4.39 3.44
CA LYS A 7 11.87 -5.45 4.26
C LYS A 7 10.52 -5.01 4.80
N TRP A 8 9.75 -5.95 5.32
CA TRP A 8 8.39 -5.67 5.84
C TRP A 8 8.32 -4.46 6.78
N PRO A 9 9.24 -4.27 7.76
CA PRO A 9 9.17 -3.10 8.65
C PRO A 9 9.19 -1.76 7.91
N ARG A 10 9.93 -1.65 6.81
CA ARG A 10 10.02 -0.43 6.00
C ARG A 10 8.74 -0.21 5.21
N VAL A 11 8.19 -1.24 4.59
CA VAL A 11 6.92 -1.15 3.85
C VAL A 11 5.78 -0.79 4.79
N LYS A 12 5.73 -1.42 5.98
CA LYS A 12 4.76 -1.10 7.02
C LYS A 12 4.85 0.36 7.44
N GLU A 13 6.05 0.90 7.65
CA GLU A 13 6.25 2.32 7.98
C GLU A 13 5.67 3.26 6.93
N LEU A 14 5.85 2.97 5.63
CA LEU A 14 5.30 3.79 4.55
C LEU A 14 3.77 3.76 4.54
N LEU A 15 3.18 2.56 4.70
CA LEU A 15 1.74 2.34 4.68
C LEU A 15 1.04 2.92 5.92
N ASP A 16 1.56 2.70 7.12
CA ASP A 16 1.04 3.34 8.34
C ASP A 16 1.25 4.87 8.28
N GLY A 17 2.41 5.30 7.79
CA GLY A 17 2.76 6.71 7.70
C GLY A 17 1.82 7.50 6.80
N ILE A 18 1.30 6.91 5.72
CA ILE A 18 0.31 7.60 4.88
C ILE A 18 -1.05 7.76 5.58
N MET A 19 -1.46 6.76 6.37
CA MET A 19 -2.68 6.84 7.17
C MET A 19 -2.58 7.87 8.26
N ASP A 20 -1.49 7.89 9.01
CA ASP A 20 -1.22 8.91 10.02
C ASP A 20 -1.31 10.32 9.45
N ARG A 21 -0.73 10.55 8.26
CA ARG A 21 -0.79 11.84 7.58
C ARG A 21 -2.21 12.20 7.14
N TRP A 22 -2.97 11.21 6.66
CA TRP A 22 -4.37 11.40 6.27
C TRP A 22 -5.26 11.75 7.46
N GLU A 23 -5.15 11.02 8.58
CA GLU A 23 -5.95 11.27 9.77
C GLU A 23 -5.69 12.68 10.34
N ARG A 24 -4.42 13.09 10.37
CA ARG A 24 -4.03 14.45 10.78
C ARG A 24 -4.63 15.51 9.86
N LYS A 25 -4.60 15.30 8.54
CA LYS A 25 -5.18 16.23 7.57
C LYS A 25 -6.70 16.34 7.71
N MET A 26 -7.38 15.21 7.88
CA MET A 26 -8.83 15.14 7.93
C MET A 26 -9.39 15.47 9.33
N ASN A 27 -8.52 15.63 10.33
CA ASN A 27 -8.87 15.83 11.74
C ASN A 27 -9.88 14.80 12.25
N ARG A 28 -9.73 13.54 11.80
CA ARG A 28 -10.59 12.41 12.16
C ARG A 28 -9.85 11.09 11.96
N LYS A 29 -10.32 10.05 12.65
CA LYS A 29 -9.86 8.67 12.44
C LYS A 29 -10.39 8.07 11.14
N GLY A 30 -9.65 7.11 10.61
CA GLY A 30 -10.13 6.23 9.54
C GLY A 30 -11.47 5.59 9.93
N TYR A 31 -12.36 5.42 8.95
CA TYR A 31 -13.57 4.63 9.18
C TYR A 31 -13.23 3.14 9.15
N PRO A 32 -13.56 2.38 10.20
CA PRO A 32 -13.42 0.92 10.19
C PRO A 32 -14.09 0.32 8.95
N GLY A 33 -13.43 -0.64 8.31
CA GLY A 33 -13.87 -1.32 7.08
C GLY A 33 -13.68 -0.52 5.79
N PHE A 34 -13.34 0.77 5.85
CA PHE A 34 -13.06 1.60 4.66
C PHE A 34 -11.62 2.14 4.63
N HIS A 35 -11.01 2.30 5.80
CA HIS A 35 -9.67 2.86 5.97
C HIS A 35 -8.82 1.95 6.86
N ASP A 36 -9.06 0.63 6.81
CA ASP A 36 -8.28 -0.37 7.57
C ASP A 36 -6.96 -0.66 6.85
N PHE A 37 -6.24 0.40 6.46
CA PHE A 37 -4.92 0.30 5.83
C PHE A 37 -3.83 0.11 6.90
N HIS A 38 -4.10 -0.80 7.83
CA HIS A 38 -3.22 -1.18 8.93
C HIS A 38 -3.02 -2.69 8.87
N TRP A 39 -1.87 -3.07 8.31
CA TRP A 39 -1.49 -4.46 8.16
C TRP A 39 -0.35 -4.79 9.12
N ASP A 40 -0.45 -5.94 9.77
CA ASP A 40 0.53 -6.41 10.75
C ASP A 40 1.61 -7.30 10.13
N SER A 41 1.30 -7.96 9.00
CA SER A 41 2.21 -8.84 8.28
C SER A 41 2.05 -8.73 6.76
N PRO A 42 3.06 -9.18 5.98
CA PRO A 42 2.95 -9.31 4.53
C PRO A 42 1.75 -10.18 4.11
N GLU A 43 1.50 -11.26 4.86
CA GLU A 43 0.40 -12.19 4.62
C GLU A 43 -0.96 -11.52 4.79
N HIS A 44 -1.12 -10.68 5.83
CA HIS A 44 -2.34 -9.89 6.02
C HIS A 44 -2.55 -8.95 4.84
N LEU A 45 -1.53 -8.18 4.44
CA LEU A 45 -1.61 -7.29 3.28
C LEU A 45 -1.95 -8.03 1.98
N SER A 46 -1.35 -9.20 1.76
CA SER A 46 -1.57 -9.99 0.53
C SER A 46 -2.97 -10.59 0.42
N ASN A 47 -3.61 -10.91 1.55
CA ASN A 47 -4.95 -11.49 1.59
C ASN A 47 -6.05 -10.44 1.67
N ASP A 48 -5.72 -9.19 1.97
CA ASP A 48 -6.67 -8.09 1.95
C ASP A 48 -7.04 -7.74 0.50
N GLU A 49 -8.23 -7.18 0.32
CA GLU A 49 -8.84 -7.00 -0.99
C GLU A 49 -9.56 -5.66 -1.15
N SER A 50 -9.58 -5.18 -2.38
CA SER A 50 -10.39 -4.03 -2.79
C SER A 50 -11.09 -4.35 -4.10
N MET A 51 -12.38 -4.03 -4.20
CA MET A 51 -13.22 -4.39 -5.35
C MET A 51 -13.15 -5.89 -5.72
N SER A 52 -13.07 -6.77 -4.72
CA SER A 52 -12.91 -8.23 -4.91
C SER A 52 -11.62 -8.63 -5.64
N MET A 53 -10.61 -7.76 -5.63
CA MET A 53 -9.26 -8.03 -6.09
C MET A 53 -8.32 -8.02 -4.90
N LYS A 54 -7.50 -9.06 -4.74
CA LYS A 54 -6.43 -9.07 -3.73
C LYS A 54 -5.49 -7.91 -3.97
N PHE A 55 -5.01 -7.30 -2.89
CA PHE A 55 -4.04 -6.22 -2.99
C PHE A 55 -2.75 -6.67 -3.65
N ILE A 56 -2.29 -7.89 -3.37
CA ILE A 56 -1.11 -8.51 -3.98
C ILE A 56 -1.46 -9.94 -4.39
N GLU A 57 -1.39 -10.22 -5.69
CA GLU A 57 -1.52 -11.59 -6.21
C GLU A 57 -0.11 -12.20 -6.38
N PRO A 58 0.19 -13.38 -5.77
CA PRO A 58 1.50 -14.01 -5.92
C PRO A 58 1.88 -14.28 -7.38
N GLY A 59 3.08 -13.86 -7.77
CA GLY A 59 3.58 -14.02 -9.15
C GLY A 59 3.08 -12.96 -10.14
N GLN A 60 2.24 -12.01 -9.70
CA GLN A 60 1.90 -10.83 -10.49
C GLN A 60 3.03 -9.77 -10.37
N PRO A 61 3.40 -9.08 -11.46
CA PRO A 61 4.30 -7.93 -11.39
C PRO A 61 3.76 -6.85 -10.45
N ALA A 62 4.63 -6.24 -9.64
CA ALA A 62 4.22 -5.26 -8.63
C ALA A 62 3.39 -4.12 -9.20
N GLU A 63 3.77 -3.58 -10.37
CA GLU A 63 3.06 -2.48 -11.04
C GLU A 63 1.61 -2.80 -11.42
N ASP A 64 1.28 -4.08 -11.59
CA ASP A 64 -0.06 -4.55 -11.95
C ASP A 64 -0.90 -4.92 -10.72
N THR A 65 -0.30 -4.97 -9.52
CA THR A 65 -1.02 -5.27 -8.29
C THR A 65 -2.04 -4.18 -7.94
N ALA A 66 -3.17 -4.59 -7.36
CA ALA A 66 -4.22 -3.66 -6.96
C ALA A 66 -3.70 -2.64 -5.93
N LEU A 67 -2.74 -3.00 -5.08
CA LEU A 67 -2.10 -2.09 -4.13
C LEU A 67 -1.38 -0.94 -4.83
N ILE A 68 -0.44 -1.25 -5.74
CA ILE A 68 0.34 -0.22 -6.44
C ILE A 68 -0.55 0.64 -7.34
N ILE A 69 -1.51 0.02 -8.03
CA ILE A 69 -2.49 0.75 -8.84
C ILE A 69 -3.29 1.74 -7.98
N SER A 70 -3.79 1.30 -6.82
CA SER A 70 -4.54 2.14 -5.88
C SER A 70 -3.70 3.29 -5.33
N LEU A 71 -2.43 3.04 -4.99
CA LEU A 71 -1.50 4.05 -4.48
C LEU A 71 -1.04 5.04 -5.54
N ARG A 72 -0.94 4.65 -6.83
CA ARG A 72 -0.46 5.54 -7.91
C ARG A 72 -1.56 6.38 -8.53
N ARG A 73 -2.69 5.76 -8.86
CA ARG A 73 -3.74 6.36 -9.70
C ARG A 73 -5.17 6.12 -9.23
N GLY A 74 -5.40 5.10 -8.40
CA GLY A 74 -6.74 4.62 -8.04
C GLY A 74 -7.12 3.36 -8.82
N LEU A 75 -8.10 2.62 -8.29
CA LEU A 75 -8.52 1.31 -8.80
C LEU A 75 -9.96 1.38 -9.28
N GLY A 76 -10.17 1.31 -10.59
CA GLY A 76 -11.52 1.40 -11.19
C GLY A 76 -12.21 2.73 -10.84
N SER A 77 -13.32 2.65 -10.11
CA SER A 77 -14.07 3.82 -9.62
C SER A 77 -13.56 4.36 -8.27
N ILE A 78 -12.64 3.65 -7.62
CA ILE A 78 -12.04 4.08 -6.35
C ILE A 78 -10.92 5.08 -6.66
N PRO A 79 -10.95 6.29 -6.06
CA PRO A 79 -9.90 7.27 -6.27
C PRO A 79 -8.57 6.79 -5.68
N LYS A 80 -7.49 7.46 -6.06
CA LYS A 80 -6.15 7.25 -5.51
C LYS A 80 -6.19 7.19 -3.97
N MET A 81 -5.52 6.19 -3.40
CA MET A 81 -5.40 6.00 -1.96
C MET A 81 -4.31 6.89 -1.33
N PRO A 82 -4.54 7.42 -0.12
CA PRO A 82 -5.82 7.46 0.59
C PRO A 82 -6.73 8.51 -0.05
N MET A 83 -8.04 8.31 0.05
CA MET A 83 -9.01 9.20 -0.60
C MET A 83 -8.79 10.67 -0.18
N GLY A 84 -8.55 11.54 -1.15
CA GLY A 84 -8.30 12.97 -0.92
C GLY A 84 -6.87 13.31 -0.46
N GLY A 85 -5.98 12.33 -0.36
CA GLY A 85 -4.58 12.48 0.04
C GLY A 85 -4.40 12.91 1.52
N PRO A 86 -3.15 13.08 1.98
CA PRO A 86 -1.93 13.15 1.18
C PRO A 86 -1.51 11.80 0.61
N PHE A 87 -0.91 11.80 -0.57
CA PHE A 87 -0.47 10.60 -1.27
C PHE A 87 0.98 10.24 -0.93
N LEU A 88 1.37 8.98 -1.15
CA LEU A 88 2.77 8.60 -1.18
C LEU A 88 3.45 9.30 -2.35
N LYS A 89 4.73 9.61 -2.18
CA LYS A 89 5.60 10.05 -3.26
C LYS A 89 5.92 8.87 -4.19
N ALA A 90 6.38 9.18 -5.40
CA ALA A 90 6.69 8.15 -6.40
C ALA A 90 7.79 7.19 -5.91
N ASP A 91 8.85 7.72 -5.31
CA ASP A 91 9.96 6.95 -4.74
C ASP A 91 9.52 6.01 -3.60
N GLU A 92 8.61 6.47 -2.74
CA GLU A 92 8.02 5.63 -1.69
C GLU A 92 7.18 4.49 -2.28
N ILE A 93 6.43 4.74 -3.35
CA ILE A 93 5.66 3.70 -4.05
C ILE A 93 6.61 2.71 -4.74
N ASP A 94 7.71 3.20 -5.32
CA ASP A 94 8.72 2.35 -5.97
C ASP A 94 9.43 1.44 -4.96
N GLU A 95 9.62 1.89 -3.72
CA GLU A 95 10.11 1.04 -2.62
C GLU A 95 9.14 -0.12 -2.35
N ILE A 96 7.84 0.16 -2.27
CA ILE A 96 6.81 -0.88 -2.06
C ILE A 96 6.78 -1.85 -3.26
N ALA A 97 6.86 -1.33 -4.48
CA ALA A 97 6.86 -2.15 -5.69
C ALA A 97 8.07 -3.11 -5.72
N ARG A 98 9.27 -2.63 -5.39
CA ARG A 98 10.47 -3.48 -5.28
C ARG A 98 10.32 -4.57 -4.22
N TRP A 99 9.68 -4.28 -3.10
CA TRP A 99 9.40 -5.28 -2.06
C TRP A 99 8.44 -6.37 -2.55
N ILE A 100 7.39 -6.00 -3.29
CA ILE A 100 6.45 -6.96 -3.89
C ILE A 100 7.16 -7.85 -4.90
N ASP A 101 7.90 -7.26 -5.85
CA ASP A 101 8.63 -8.01 -6.88
C ASP A 101 9.70 -8.94 -6.29
N ALA A 102 10.24 -8.61 -5.11
CA ALA A 102 11.16 -9.46 -4.37
C ALA A 102 10.49 -10.61 -3.60
N GLY A 103 9.17 -10.77 -3.69
CA GLY A 103 8.44 -11.84 -3.01
C GLY A 103 8.07 -11.51 -1.57
N MET A 104 7.91 -10.23 -1.23
CA MET A 104 7.43 -9.76 0.07
C MET A 104 8.29 -10.23 1.26
N PRO A 105 9.62 -10.03 1.25
CA PRO A 105 10.47 -10.49 2.34
C PRO A 105 10.16 -9.80 3.68
N GLU A 106 10.23 -10.57 4.76
CA GLU A 106 10.17 -10.08 6.14
C GLU A 106 11.42 -9.31 6.57
#